data_AF-A0A853IKM0-F1
#
_entry.id   AF-A0A853IKM0-F1
#
_cell.length_a   1.000
_cell.length_b   1.000
_cell.length_c   1.000
_cell.angle_alpha   90.00
_cell.angle_beta   90.00
_cell.angle_gamma   90.00
#
_symmetry.space_group_name_H-M   'P 1'
#
loop_
_entity.id
_entity.type
_entity.pdbx_description
1 polymer ?
#
loop_
_entity_poly.entity_id
_entity_poly.type
_entity_poly.pdbx_seq_one_letter_code
_entity_poly.pdbx_strand_id
1 'polypeptide(L)'
;MKRSTKVTQEVKAIGDRLRHAINSHSLSVEQIGQKVGLSPTQIYDRIRYGNLRLHEAVALGRLLGIDLEWLATGYEDIPNLEGVVAKLSELHKTKPQTVESFLLTIDRLWLEEQLGSHK
;
A
#
# COMPACT_ATOMS: atom_id res chain seq x y z
N MET A 1 15.94 28.25 -15.25
CA MET A 1 15.18 26.99 -15.47
C MET A 1 14.00 26.94 -14.50
N LYS A 2 12.76 27.03 -14.99
CA LYS A 2 11.56 26.81 -14.16
C LYS A 2 11.36 25.29 -14.04
N ARG A 3 11.54 24.72 -12.84
CA ARG A 3 11.24 23.29 -12.58
C ARG A 3 9.73 23.09 -12.75
N SER A 4 9.33 22.29 -13.73
CA SER A 4 7.94 21.88 -13.92
C SER A 4 7.50 21.07 -12.70
N THR A 5 6.62 21.64 -11.87
CA THR A 5 5.97 21.00 -10.71
C THR A 5 4.80 20.11 -11.14
N LYS A 6 4.91 19.40 -12.27
CA LYS A 6 3.93 18.38 -12.62
C LYS A 6 4.31 17.10 -11.88
N VAL A 7 3.69 16.91 -10.71
CA VAL A 7 3.70 15.62 -10.01
C VAL A 7 3.15 14.59 -11.00
N THR A 8 3.91 13.52 -11.28
CA THR A 8 3.44 12.47 -12.17
C THR A 8 2.24 11.77 -11.54
N GLN A 9 1.38 11.17 -12.36
CA GLN A 9 0.18 10.48 -11.88
C GLN A 9 0.54 9.37 -10.87
N GLU A 10 1.65 8.66 -11.11
CA GLU A 10 2.24 7.66 -10.22
C GLU A 10 2.59 8.23 -8.84
N VAL A 11 3.28 9.38 -8.80
CA VAL A 11 3.65 10.01 -7.53
C VAL A 11 2.41 10.51 -6.79
N LYS A 12 1.41 11.02 -7.50
CA LYS A 12 0.14 11.39 -6.88
C LYS A 12 -0.57 10.18 -6.26
N ALA A 13 -0.54 9.02 -6.94
CA ALA A 13 -1.13 7.78 -6.45
C ALA A 13 -0.49 7.34 -5.12
N ILE A 14 0.83 7.44 -4.98
CA ILE A 14 1.53 7.17 -3.70
C ILE A 14 0.95 8.04 -2.56
N GLY A 15 0.76 9.34 -2.80
CA GLY A 15 0.20 10.27 -1.81
C GLY A 15 -1.25 9.95 -1.45
N ASP A 16 -2.07 9.55 -2.42
CA ASP A 16 -3.46 9.17 -2.21
C ASP A 16 -3.58 7.84 -1.44
N ARG A 17 -2.74 6.84 -1.76
CA ARG A 17 -2.65 5.57 -1.01
C ARG A 17 -2.20 5.79 0.43
N LEU A 18 -1.20 6.64 0.64
CA LEU A 18 -0.78 7.02 1.99
C LEU A 18 -1.92 7.68 2.77
N ARG A 19 -2.67 8.58 2.13
CA ARG A 19 -3.85 9.21 2.76
C ARG A 19 -4.87 8.16 3.16
N HIS A 20 -5.15 7.20 2.29
CA HIS A 20 -6.07 6.10 2.57
C HIS A 20 -5.59 5.29 3.78
N ALA A 21 -4.33 4.86 3.79
CA ALA A 21 -3.75 4.09 4.90
C ALA A 21 -3.83 4.84 6.25
N ILE A 22 -3.55 6.15 6.25
CA ILE A 22 -3.66 6.98 7.45
C ILE A 22 -5.12 7.10 7.92
N ASN A 23 -6.05 7.37 7.01
CA ASN A 23 -7.47 7.54 7.34
C ASN A 23 -8.12 6.24 7.85
N SER A 24 -7.64 5.08 7.39
CA SER A 24 -8.10 3.76 7.83
C SER A 24 -7.47 3.33 9.16
N HIS A 25 -6.47 4.07 9.66
CA HIS A 25 -5.80 3.79 10.91
C HIS A 25 -6.45 4.56 12.07
N SER A 26 -6.38 4.00 13.28
CA SER A 26 -6.97 4.60 14.49
C SER A 26 -6.20 5.79 15.07
N LEU A 27 -5.07 6.19 14.47
CA LEU A 27 -4.17 7.21 15.02
C LEU A 27 -4.33 8.51 14.24
N SER A 28 -4.27 9.64 14.94
CA SER A 28 -4.24 10.95 14.28
C SER A 28 -2.92 11.18 13.55
N VAL A 29 -2.90 12.12 12.61
CA VAL A 29 -1.69 12.52 11.87
C VAL A 29 -0.57 12.96 12.84
N GLU A 30 -0.92 13.64 13.93
CA GLU A 30 0.02 14.06 14.96
C GLU A 30 0.67 12.86 15.67
N GLN A 31 -0.13 11.87 16.05
CA GLN A 31 0.36 10.66 16.72
C GLN A 31 1.23 9.82 15.79
N ILE A 32 0.85 9.71 14.51
CA ILE A 32 1.65 9.06 13.48
C ILE A 32 2.98 9.79 13.34
N GLY A 33 2.93 11.12 13.17
CA GLY A 33 4.12 11.97 13.06
C GLY A 33 5.09 11.79 14.22
N GLN A 34 4.60 11.80 15.46
CA GLN A 34 5.43 11.55 16.64
C GLN A 34 6.10 10.17 16.60
N LYS A 35 5.40 9.13 16.15
CA LYS A 35 5.93 7.76 16.10
C LYS A 35 6.97 7.55 15.00
N VAL A 36 6.86 8.27 13.87
CA VAL A 36 7.80 8.14 12.74
C VAL A 36 8.85 9.26 12.66
N GLY A 37 8.82 10.22 13.59
CA GLY A 37 9.76 11.34 13.62
C GLY A 37 9.48 12.41 12.55
N LEU A 38 8.22 12.59 12.15
CA LEU A 38 7.78 13.60 11.19
C LEU A 38 6.83 14.61 11.84
N SER A 39 6.90 15.87 11.43
CA SER A 39 5.88 16.84 11.81
C SER A 39 4.58 16.59 11.05
N PRO A 40 3.41 17.03 11.58
CA PRO A 40 2.14 16.92 10.87
C PRO A 40 2.19 17.56 9.47
N THR A 41 2.85 18.73 9.36
CA THR A 41 3.06 19.42 8.08
C THR A 41 3.84 18.55 7.09
N GLN A 42 4.88 17.86 7.54
CA GLN A 42 5.64 16.95 6.67
C GLN A 42 4.77 15.80 6.18
N ILE A 43 3.92 15.22 7.04
CA ILE A 43 2.98 14.18 6.62
C ILE A 43 1.99 14.71 5.58
N TYR A 44 1.39 15.89 5.80
CA TYR A 44 0.50 16.49 4.81
C TYR A 44 1.20 16.78 3.48
N ASP A 45 2.46 17.21 3.51
CA ASP A 45 3.27 17.38 2.31
C ASP A 45 3.50 16.04 1.60
N ARG A 46 3.81 14.96 2.33
CA ARG A 46 3.95 13.62 1.76
C ARG A 46 2.66 13.13 1.11
N ILE A 47 1.53 13.34 1.76
CA ILE A 47 0.19 13.03 1.23
C ILE A 47 -0.10 13.85 -0.04
N ARG A 48 0.27 15.13 -0.06
CA ARG A 48 -0.07 16.05 -1.15
C ARG A 48 0.81 15.85 -2.38
N TYR A 49 2.10 15.61 -2.17
CA TYR A 49 3.10 15.60 -3.23
C TYR A 49 3.64 14.21 -3.54
N GLY A 50 3.27 13.17 -2.77
CA GLY A 50 3.77 11.80 -2.95
C GLY A 50 5.28 11.67 -2.79
N ASN A 51 5.94 12.67 -2.22
CA ASN A 51 7.39 12.78 -2.17
C ASN A 51 7.99 12.05 -0.96
N LEU A 52 7.50 10.84 -0.69
CA LEU A 52 8.00 10.01 0.40
C LEU A 52 9.46 9.63 0.17
N ARG A 53 10.28 9.81 1.21
CA ARG A 53 11.63 9.25 1.23
C ARG A 53 11.55 7.79 1.64
N LEU A 54 12.45 6.95 1.14
CA LEU A 54 12.44 5.51 1.41
C LEU A 54 12.41 5.18 2.91
N HIS A 55 13.21 5.87 3.74
CA HIS A 55 13.20 5.65 5.19
C HIS A 55 11.87 6.06 5.85
N GLU A 56 11.24 7.14 5.38
CA GLU A 56 9.90 7.55 5.82
C GLU A 56 8.87 6.49 5.43
N ALA A 57 8.99 5.93 4.23
CA ALA A 57 8.11 4.88 3.71
C ALA A 57 8.21 3.60 4.53
N VAL A 58 9.44 3.16 4.86
CA VAL A 58 9.67 1.99 5.72
C VAL A 58 9.08 2.21 7.12
N ALA A 59 9.27 3.39 7.70
CA ALA A 59 8.75 3.70 9.03
C ALA A 59 7.22 3.76 9.06
N LEU A 60 6.62 4.45 8.09
CA LEU A 60 5.17 4.54 7.92
C LEU A 60 4.56 3.17 7.58
N GLY A 61 5.23 2.38 6.73
CA GLY A 61 4.82 1.02 6.38
C GLY A 61 4.69 0.11 7.60
N ARG A 62 5.73 0.07 8.42
CA ARG A 62 5.72 -0.70 9.67
C ARG A 62 4.64 -0.21 10.65
N LEU A 63 4.46 1.10 10.77
CA LEU A 63 3.50 1.67 11.72
C LEU A 63 2.05 1.41 11.27
N LEU A 64 1.76 1.60 9.98
CA LEU A 64 0.40 1.51 9.43
C LEU A 64 0.03 0.09 8.99
N GLY A 65 0.96 -0.87 9.06
CA GLY A 65 0.76 -2.23 8.60
C GLY A 65 0.60 -2.33 7.08
N ILE A 66 1.24 -1.43 6.32
CA ILE A 66 1.19 -1.42 4.86
C ILE A 66 2.51 -1.88 4.25
N ASP A 67 2.40 -2.62 3.16
CA ASP A 67 3.52 -3.07 2.35
C ASP A 67 4.03 -1.94 1.43
N LEU A 68 5.35 -1.91 1.20
CA LEU A 68 6.00 -0.88 0.37
C LEU A 68 5.71 -1.08 -1.12
N GLU A 69 5.55 -2.32 -1.56
CA GLU A 69 5.16 -2.66 -2.92
C GLU A 69 3.77 -2.09 -3.20
N TRP A 70 2.78 -2.33 -2.34
CA TRP A 70 1.45 -1.75 -2.41
C TRP A 70 1.49 -0.22 -2.39
N LEU A 71 2.33 0.39 -1.55
CA LEU A 71 2.45 1.85 -1.55
C LEU A 71 2.94 2.36 -2.91
N ALA A 72 3.87 1.66 -3.56
CA ALA A 72 4.45 2.01 -4.84
C ALA A 72 3.55 1.68 -6.05
N THR A 73 2.85 0.54 -6.03
CA THR A 73 2.11 -0.01 -7.18
C THR A 73 0.59 0.09 -7.03
N GLY A 74 0.08 0.18 -5.79
CA GLY A 74 -1.34 0.31 -5.45
C GLY A 74 -2.19 -0.92 -5.74
N TYR A 75 -1.61 -1.94 -6.38
CA TYR A 75 -2.34 -3.00 -7.08
C TYR A 75 -3.47 -2.47 -8.00
N GLU A 76 -3.45 -1.19 -8.35
CA GLU A 76 -4.50 -0.52 -9.15
C GLU A 76 -4.54 -1.08 -10.58
N ASP A 77 -3.43 -1.69 -11.00
CA ASP A 77 -3.29 -2.37 -12.28
C ASP A 77 -3.85 -3.80 -12.27
N ILE A 78 -4.34 -4.33 -11.14
CA ILE A 78 -5.01 -5.64 -11.08
C ILE A 78 -6.49 -5.45 -11.43
N PRO A 79 -6.93 -5.79 -12.66
CA PRO A 79 -8.30 -5.55 -13.07
C PRO A 79 -9.25 -6.40 -12.20
N ASN A 80 -10.33 -5.79 -11.73
CA ASN A 80 -11.36 -6.43 -10.91
C ASN A 80 -10.90 -6.94 -9.53
N LEU A 81 -9.80 -6.44 -8.97
CA LEU A 81 -9.32 -6.86 -7.64
C LEU A 81 -10.40 -6.71 -6.55
N GLU A 82 -11.11 -5.58 -6.50
CA GLU A 82 -12.21 -5.37 -5.56
C GLU A 82 -13.31 -6.43 -5.69
N GLY A 83 -13.67 -6.79 -6.92
CA GLY A 83 -14.67 -7.83 -7.19
C GLY A 83 -14.21 -9.23 -6.77
N VAL A 84 -12.91 -9.51 -6.93
CA VAL A 84 -12.29 -10.76 -6.45
C VAL A 84 -12.29 -10.82 -4.92
N VAL A 85 -11.87 -9.74 -4.26
CA VAL A 85 -11.86 -9.64 -2.79
C VAL A 85 -13.26 -9.80 -2.20
N ALA A 86 -14.27 -9.17 -2.81
CA ALA A 86 -15.66 -9.31 -2.38
C ALA A 86 -16.15 -10.76 -2.47
N LYS A 87 -15.90 -11.44 -3.60
CA LYS A 87 -16.28 -12.85 -3.79
C LYS A 87 -15.55 -13.78 -2.83
N LEU A 88 -14.26 -13.57 -2.58
CA LEU A 88 -13.49 -14.36 -1.61
C LEU A 88 -14.01 -14.16 -0.20
N SER A 89 -14.41 -12.93 0.17
CA SER A 89 -14.98 -12.62 1.48
C SER A 89 -16.34 -13.29 1.70
N GLU A 90 -17.20 -13.30 0.68
CA GLU A 90 -18.48 -14.04 0.71
C GLU A 90 -18.25 -15.55 0.80
N LEU A 91 -17.33 -16.08 -0.01
CA LEU A 91 -16.99 -17.49 -0.02
C LEU A 91 -16.41 -17.93 1.32
N HIS A 92 -15.58 -17.11 1.97
CA HIS A 92 -14.97 -17.42 3.26
C HIS A 92 -16.01 -17.67 4.36
N LYS A 93 -17.16 -16.97 4.31
CA LYS A 93 -18.27 -17.18 5.26
C LYS A 93 -18.90 -18.57 5.16
N THR A 94 -18.83 -19.20 3.98
CA THR A 94 -19.49 -20.49 3.72
C THR A 94 -18.51 -21.65 3.55
N LYS A 95 -17.29 -21.37 3.07
CA LYS A 95 -16.24 -22.34 2.74
C LYS A 95 -14.85 -21.76 3.06
N PRO A 96 -14.52 -21.54 4.35
CA PRO A 96 -13.27 -20.90 4.76
C PRO A 96 -12.04 -21.69 4.30
N GLN A 97 -12.06 -23.03 4.39
CA GLN A 97 -10.91 -23.86 4.00
C GLN A 97 -10.59 -23.76 2.51
N THR A 98 -11.60 -23.54 1.66
CA THR A 98 -11.41 -23.35 0.22
C THR A 98 -10.70 -22.03 -0.07
N VAL A 99 -11.07 -20.97 0.64
CA VAL A 99 -10.43 -19.65 0.50
C VAL A 99 -8.98 -19.72 1.00
N GLU A 100 -8.74 -20.33 2.15
CA GLU A 100 -7.39 -20.52 2.70
C GLU A 100 -6.50 -21.31 1.73
N SER A 101 -6.99 -22.44 1.21
CA SER A 101 -6.24 -23.23 0.22
C SER A 101 -5.94 -22.46 -1.07
N PHE A 102 -6.86 -21.59 -1.49
CA PHE A 102 -6.67 -20.76 -2.68
C PHE A 102 -5.60 -19.68 -2.45
N LEU A 103 -5.66 -18.98 -1.31
CA LEU A 103 -4.64 -17.99 -0.94
C LEU A 103 -3.25 -18.62 -0.82
N LEU A 104 -3.13 -19.80 -0.21
CA LEU A 104 -1.86 -20.54 -0.14
C LEU A 104 -1.32 -20.93 -1.52
N THR A 105 -2.21 -21.21 -2.48
CA THR A 105 -1.81 -21.53 -3.84
C THR A 105 -1.28 -20.28 -4.55
N ILE A 106 -1.92 -19.13 -4.37
CA ILE A 106 -1.43 -17.85 -4.90
C ILE A 106 -0.05 -17.52 -4.32
N ASP A 107 0.12 -17.64 -3.00
CA ASP A 107 1.41 -17.38 -2.34
C ASP A 107 2.52 -18.27 -2.90
N ARG A 108 2.22 -19.56 -3.12
CA ARG A 108 3.20 -20.49 -3.71
C ARG A 108 3.57 -20.09 -5.13
N LEU A 109 2.59 -19.78 -5.98
CA LEU A 109 2.82 -19.38 -7.37
C LEU A 109 3.66 -18.10 -7.45
N TRP A 110 3.38 -17.14 -6.57
CA TRP A 110 4.16 -15.92 -6.45
C TRP A 110 5.63 -16.18 -6.09
N LEU A 111 5.87 -17.05 -5.10
CA LEU A 111 7.23 -17.45 -4.71
C LEU A 111 7.97 -18.15 -5.86
N GLU A 112 7.29 -19.04 -6.60
CA GLU A 112 7.85 -19.73 -7.75
C GLU A 112 8.26 -18.75 -8.86
N GLU A 113 7.45 -17.72 -9.14
CA GLU A 113 7.74 -16.68 -10.13
C GLU A 113 8.95 -15.82 -9.72
N GLN A 114 9.04 -15.42 -8.45
CA GLN A 114 10.18 -14.63 -7.95
C GLN A 114 11.49 -15.44 -8.00
N LEU A 115 11.46 -16.72 -7.64
CA LEU A 115 12.64 -17.58 -7.69
C LEU A 115 13.02 -17.98 -9.13
N GLY A 116 12.04 -18.11 -10.03
CA GLY A 116 12.24 -18.40 -11.44
C GLY A 116 12.85 -17.25 -12.24
N SER A 117 12.62 -16.01 -11.82
CA SER A 117 13.13 -14.79 -12.46
C SER A 117 14.62 -14.51 -12.17
N HIS A 118 15.28 -15.34 -11.36
CA HIS A 118 16.72 -15.25 -11.01
C HIS A 118 17.61 -16.26 -11.76
N LYS A 119 17.13 -16.86 -12.85
CA LYS A 119 17.92 -17.68 -13.78
C LYS A 119 18.10 -16.96 -15.12
#